data_AF-A0ABD6S6M2-F1
#
_entry.id   AF-A0ABD6S6M2-F1
#
_cell.length_a   1.000
_cell.length_b   1.000
_cell.length_c   1.000
_cell.angle_alpha   90.00
_cell.angle_beta   90.00
_cell.angle_gamma   90.00
#
_symmetry.space_group_name_H-M   'P 1'
#
loop_
_entity.id
_entity.type
_entity.pdbx_description
1 polymer ?
#
loop_
_entity_poly.entity_id
_entity_poly.type
_entity_poly.pdbx_seq_one_letter_code
_entity_poly.pdbx_strand_id
1 'polypeptide(L)' 'MQVNTITIEDIYQGILDGKRNRFPRNTWNLDENNEMAKRVTWYLVTNILNWNEEEIKQNWNN' A
#
# COMPACT_ATOMS: atom_id res chain seq x y z
N MET A 1 27.05 6.72 3.97
CA MET A 1 26.03 6.03 4.78
C MET A 1 24.85 5.74 3.86
N GLN A 2 24.51 4.46 3.63
CA GLN A 2 23.26 4.14 2.92
C GLN A 2 22.11 4.43 3.87
N VAL A 3 21.27 5.41 3.51
CA VAL A 3 20.03 5.67 4.23
C VAL A 3 19.02 4.69 3.68
N ASN A 4 18.62 3.70 4.49
CA ASN A 4 17.52 2.82 4.13
C ASN A 4 16.22 3.62 4.23
N THR A 5 15.76 4.16 3.12
CA THR A 5 14.51 4.90 3.02
C THR A 5 13.35 3.91 3.15
N ILE A 6 12.61 3.98 4.27
CA ILE A 6 11.40 3.16 4.48
C ILE A 6 10.31 3.67 3.54
N THR A 7 9.76 2.78 2.72
CA THR A 7 8.67 3.10 1.79
C THR A 7 7.29 2.90 2.44
N ILE A 8 6.23 3.38 1.79
CA ILE A 8 4.86 3.16 2.27
C ILE A 8 4.46 1.68 2.17
N GLU A 9 5.00 0.96 1.19
CA GLU A 9 4.83 -0.48 1.00
C GLU A 9 5.51 -1.27 2.12
N ASP A 10 6.70 -0.86 2.56
CA ASP A 10 7.36 -1.49 3.71
C ASP A 10 6.54 -1.33 5.00
N ILE A 11 5.93 -0.15 5.18
CA ILE A 11 5.02 0.11 6.30
C ILE A 11 3.79 -0.78 6.19
N TYR A 12 3.21 -0.88 4.99
CA TYR A 12 2.02 -1.68 4.74
C TYR A 12 2.28 -3.18 4.96
N GLN A 13 3.39 -3.71 4.43
CA GLN A 13 3.80 -5.09 4.69
C GLN A 13 4.06 -5.33 6.18
N GLY A 14 4.64 -4.37 6.89
CA GLY A 14 4.79 -4.44 8.34
C GLY A 14 3.45 -4.54 9.09
N ILE A 15 2.35 -4.00 8.55
CA ILE A 15 1.01 -4.16 9.11
C ILE A 15 0.47 -5.55 8.82
N LEU A 16 0.60 -6.02 7.57
CA LEU A 16 0.17 -7.36 7.16
C LEU A 16 0.89 -8.46 7.94
N ASP A 17 2.19 -8.27 8.20
CA ASP A 17 3.03 -9.19 8.99
C ASP A 17 2.73 -9.15 10.50
N GLY A 18 1.83 -8.26 10.95
CA GLY A 18 1.55 -8.05 12.38
C GLY A 18 2.66 -7.36 13.16
N LYS A 19 3.71 -6.83 12.49
CA LYS A 19 4.79 -6.04 13.12
C LYS A 19 4.31 -4.65 13.55
N ARG A 20 3.20 -4.18 12.98
CA ARG A 20 2.55 -2.89 13.28
C ARG A 20 1.04 -3.07 13.25
N ASN A 21 0.32 -2.36 14.12
CA ASN A 21 -1.15 -2.45 14.15
C ASN A 21 -1.84 -1.53 13.14
N ARG A 22 -1.13 -0.50 12.65
CA ARG A 22 -1.67 0.52 11.74
C ARG A 22 -0.56 1.35 11.09
N PHE A 23 -0.93 2.15 10.10
CA PHE A 23 -0.06 3.17 9.54
C PHE A 23 0.38 4.19 10.61
N PRO A 24 1.59 4.75 10.52
CA PRO A 24 2.04 5.83 11.39
C PRO A 24 1.05 7.00 11.42
N ARG A 25 1.05 7.73 12.53
CA ARG A 25 0.21 8.93 12.65
C ARG A 25 0.61 9.93 11.56
N ASN A 26 -0.38 10.59 10.95
CA ASN A 26 -0.21 11.60 9.91
C ASN A 26 0.38 11.06 8.59
N THR A 27 0.40 9.74 8.36
CA THR A 27 0.91 9.13 7.11
C THR A 27 0.33 9.80 5.86
N TRP A 28 -0.96 10.14 5.90
CA TRP A 28 -1.69 10.67 4.74
C TRP A 28 -1.70 12.20 4.65
N ASN A 29 -1.21 12.91 5.67
CA ASN A 29 -1.41 14.36 5.76
C ASN A 29 -0.69 15.15 4.66
N LEU A 30 0.38 14.58 4.09
CA LEU A 30 1.16 15.19 3.01
C LEU A 30 0.96 14.47 1.67
N ASP A 31 0.00 13.54 1.59
CA ASP A 31 -0.30 12.78 0.38
C ASP A 31 -1.30 13.52 -0.51
N GLU A 32 -1.03 14.79 -0.82
CA GLU A 32 -2.00 15.69 -1.48
C GLU A 32 -2.54 15.13 -2.81
N ASN A 33 -1.71 14.37 -3.53
CA ASN A 33 -2.06 13.75 -4.81
C ASN A 33 -2.43 12.25 -4.69
N ASN A 34 -2.57 11.75 -3.46
CA ASN A 34 -2.84 10.35 -3.15
C ASN A 34 -1.80 9.39 -3.74
N GLU A 35 -0.54 9.83 -3.92
CA GLU A 35 0.52 9.00 -4.52
C GLU A 35 0.88 7.83 -3.60
N MET A 36 0.95 8.05 -2.29
CA MET A 36 1.18 6.97 -1.33
C MET A 36 -0.04 6.04 -1.25
N ALA A 37 -1.25 6.58 -1.26
CA ALA A 37 -2.47 5.78 -1.28
C ALA A 37 -2.57 4.92 -2.56
N LYS A 38 -2.28 5.48 -3.74
CA LYS A 38 -2.22 4.73 -5.01
C LYS A 38 -1.22 3.59 -4.94
N ARG A 39 -0.03 3.84 -4.38
CA ARG A 39 1.01 2.81 -4.23
C ARG A 39 0.58 1.67 -3.31
N VAL A 40 -0.04 1.97 -2.17
CA VAL A 40 -0.58 0.94 -1.27
C VAL A 40 -1.69 0.14 -1.93
N THR A 41 -2.63 0.81 -2.60
CA THR A 41 -3.72 0.14 -3.31
C THR A 41 -3.21 -0.75 -4.43
N TRP A 42 -2.24 -0.26 -5.23
CA TRP A 42 -1.61 -1.06 -6.27
C TRP A 42 -0.93 -2.29 -5.68
N TYR A 43 -0.11 -2.12 -4.63
CA TYR A 43 0.56 -3.22 -3.94
C TYR A 43 -0.42 -4.26 -3.39
N LEU A 44 -1.53 -3.83 -2.78
CA LEU A 44 -2.58 -4.74 -2.32
C LEU A 44 -3.13 -5.58 -3.48
N VAL A 45 -3.52 -4.93 -4.58
CA VAL A 45 -4.16 -5.60 -5.72
C VAL A 45 -3.19 -6.56 -6.42
N THR A 46 -1.96 -6.12 -6.69
CA THR A 46 -1.01 -6.90 -7.50
C THR A 46 -0.18 -7.88 -6.70
N ASN A 47 0.24 -7.53 -5.48
CA ASN A 47 1.19 -8.34 -4.71
C ASN A 47 0.51 -9.21 -3.65
N ILE A 48 -0.57 -8.74 -3.04
CA ILE A 48 -1.25 -9.47 -1.97
C ILE A 48 -2.41 -10.29 -2.50
N LEU A 49 -3.29 -9.67 -3.28
CA LEU A 49 -4.43 -10.35 -3.89
C LEU A 49 -4.05 -11.07 -5.18
N ASN A 50 -2.93 -10.69 -5.80
CA ASN A 50 -2.42 -11.26 -7.05
C ASN A 50 -3.46 -11.26 -8.18
N TRP A 51 -4.24 -10.18 -8.26
CA TRP A 51 -5.27 -10.04 -9.29
C TRP A 51 -4.66 -9.69 -10.64
N ASN A 52 -5.13 -10.38 -11.68
CA ASN A 52 -4.89 -10.02 -13.06
C ASN A 52 -5.86 -8.91 -13.54
N GLU A 53 -5.63 -8.35 -14.73
CA GLU A 53 -6.45 -7.23 -15.24
C GLU A 53 -7.95 -7.53 -15.33
N GLU A 54 -8.32 -8.77 -15.63
CA GLU A 54 -9.73 -9.18 -15.71
C GLU A 54 -10.35 -9.22 -14.31
N GLU A 55 -9.63 -9.77 -13.34
CA GLU A 55 -10.05 -9.80 -11.93
C GLU A 55 -10.16 -8.39 -11.34
N ILE A 56 -9.26 -7.48 -11.71
CA ILE A 56 -9.36 -6.06 -11.31
C ILE A 56 -10.65 -5.46 -11.85
N LYS A 57 -10.94 -5.60 -13.15
CA LYS A 57 -12.15 -5.02 -13.76
C LYS A 57 -13.43 -5.59 -13.15
N GLN A 58 -13.45 -6.87 -12.80
CA GLN A 58 -14.61 -7.53 -12.20
C GLN A 58 -14.82 -7.12 -10.74
N ASN A 59 -13.76 -7.08 -9.94
CA ASN A 59 -13.87 -6.80 -8.50
C ASN A 59 -13.95 -5.30 -8.16
N TRP A 60 -13.57 -4.41 -9.08
CA TRP A 60 -13.53 -2.96 -8.83
C TRP A 60 -14.91 -2.27 -8.93
N ASN A 61 -15.85 -2.84 -9.69
CA ASN A 61 -17.17 -2.24 -9.97
C ASN A 61 -18.33 -2.87 -9.18
N ASN A 62 -18.04 -3.71 -8.19
CA ASN A 62 -19.03 -4.27 -7.26
C ASN A 62 -19.28 -3.32 -6.07
#